data_AF-A0A9X1YVU4-F1
#
_entry.id   AF-A0A9X1YVU4-F1
#
_cell.length_a   1.000
_cell.length_b   1.000
_cell.length_c   1.000
_cell.angle_alpha   90.00
_cell.angle_beta   90.00
_cell.angle_gamma   90.00
#
_symmetry.space_group_name_H-M   'P 1'
#
loop_
_entity.id
_entity.type
_entity.pdbx_description
1 polymer ?
#
loop_
_entity_poly.entity_id
_entity_poly.type
_entity_poly.pdbx_seq_one_letter_code
_entity_poly.pdbx_strand_id
1 'polypeptide(L)'
;MSTIPSYLLLSRHSVYYFRVVVPDVIRPLLPQREIRRSLQTRCKREALIRGRDILAQVQGLFTQAFQGIRPSLEFIRGAWEVGGKRLASWASWLRQQQLIGAAMPVPSLAPERSVGALQLPPVASVVTVPAVVQQSPSFLAVVDEQLVQQRREGVAVKSLDDKRAVAVLLTRIIGDMPIDQITRKDAHLFRETALKLPPRLHQLPDQPLEQSIAEATSTISVTTFNNYVKNLTAFFSYAVREGYCSRNPFDGLRVRQRRKVSEERSAFSAEALKLLFNRATYAPAHGQKPNQYWLPLLELYTGARLNELCQLYTDDVVTIDSHTCIHIRATRPDQKLKTASSE
;
A
#
# COMPACT_ATOMS: atom_id res chain seq x y z
N MET A 1 -12.70 -7.04 1.77
CA MET A 1 -12.19 -6.02 2.74
C MET A 1 -11.42 -6.75 3.84
N SER A 2 -10.14 -6.45 4.08
CA SER A 2 -9.38 -7.15 5.14
C SER A 2 -9.67 -6.54 6.51
N THR A 3 -10.67 -7.10 7.19
CA THR A 3 -11.03 -6.77 8.58
C THR A 3 -9.79 -6.92 9.48
N ILE A 4 -9.50 -5.90 10.30
CA ILE A 4 -8.46 -5.99 11.31
C ILE A 4 -8.95 -7.01 12.36
N PRO A 5 -8.17 -8.04 12.70
CA PRO A 5 -8.57 -9.00 13.73
C PRO A 5 -8.86 -8.31 15.06
N SER A 6 -9.86 -8.79 15.79
CA SER A 6 -10.34 -8.20 17.06
C SER A 6 -9.26 -8.07 18.14
N TYR A 7 -8.20 -8.89 18.07
CA TYR A 7 -7.06 -8.85 18.99
C TYR A 7 -6.03 -7.75 18.68
N LEU A 8 -6.22 -6.97 17.61
CA LEU A 8 -5.35 -5.83 17.25
C LEU A 8 -6.06 -4.50 17.48
N LEU A 9 -5.36 -3.60 18.17
CA LEU A 9 -5.82 -2.25 18.50
C LEU A 9 -4.81 -1.22 17.97
N LEU A 10 -5.28 -0.18 17.27
CA LEU A 10 -4.44 0.94 16.86
C LEU A 10 -4.49 2.06 17.92
N SER A 11 -3.32 2.47 18.41
CA SER A 11 -3.20 3.61 19.34
C SER A 11 -3.33 4.96 18.62
N ARG A 12 -3.67 6.02 19.37
CA ARG A 12 -3.67 7.42 18.92
C ARG A 12 -2.36 7.86 18.24
N HIS A 13 -1.24 7.23 18.59
CA HIS A 13 0.08 7.49 18.01
C HIS A 13 0.42 6.59 16.80
N SER A 14 -0.58 5.95 16.20
CA SER A 14 -0.45 5.04 15.03
C SER A 14 0.45 3.81 15.28
N VAL A 15 0.60 3.39 16.54
CA VAL A 15 1.32 2.15 16.91
C VAL A 15 0.30 1.06 17.21
N TYR A 16 0.51 -0.13 16.67
CA TYR A 16 -0.35 -1.28 16.93
C TYR A 16 -0.08 -1.93 18.28
N TYR A 17 -1.15 -2.35 18.94
CA TYR A 17 -1.16 -3.10 20.20
C TYR A 17 -1.90 -4.41 19.99
N PHE A 18 -1.43 -5.46 20.64
CA PHE A 18 -2.18 -6.68 20.89
C PHE A 18 -3.04 -6.48 22.14
N ARG A 19 -4.32 -6.91 22.10
CA ARG A 19 -5.24 -6.87 23.23
C ARG A 19 -6.21 -8.05 23.18
N VAL A 20 -6.23 -8.87 24.24
CA VAL A 20 -7.22 -9.95 24.42
C VAL A 20 -7.76 -9.90 25.85
N VAL A 21 -9.08 -10.08 26.01
CA VAL A 21 -9.75 -10.14 27.31
C VAL A 21 -9.49 -11.49 27.95
N VAL A 22 -9.21 -11.51 29.25
CA VAL A 22 -9.05 -12.74 30.02
C VAL A 22 -10.44 -13.27 30.42
N PRO A 23 -10.79 -14.52 30.05
CA PRO A 23 -12.06 -15.13 30.41
C PRO A 23 -12.29 -15.18 31.92
N ASP A 24 -13.52 -14.90 32.34
CA ASP A 24 -13.94 -14.78 33.74
C ASP A 24 -13.57 -16.02 34.57
N VAL A 25 -13.71 -17.21 33.97
CA VAL A 25 -13.46 -18.51 34.60
C VAL A 25 -12.00 -18.68 35.05
N ILE A 26 -11.04 -18.06 34.35
CA ILE A 26 -9.60 -18.18 34.67
C ILE A 26 -9.03 -16.93 35.36
N ARG A 27 -9.86 -15.91 35.63
CA ARG A 27 -9.44 -14.69 36.37
C ARG A 27 -8.90 -14.96 37.78
N PRO A 28 -9.36 -15.98 38.54
CA PRO A 28 -8.75 -16.30 39.83
C PRO A 28 -7.26 -16.70 39.72
N LEU A 29 -6.85 -17.29 38.59
CA LEU A 29 -5.46 -17.69 38.33
C LEU A 29 -4.66 -16.58 37.63
N LEU A 30 -5.35 -15.75 36.82
CA LEU A 30 -4.81 -14.60 36.10
C LEU A 30 -5.57 -13.32 36.48
N PRO A 31 -5.09 -12.54 37.47
CA PRO A 31 -5.83 -11.38 38.01
C PRO A 31 -5.99 -10.20 37.03
N GLN A 32 -5.39 -10.27 35.85
CA GLN A 32 -5.51 -9.24 34.82
C GLN A 32 -6.83 -9.41 34.06
N ARG A 33 -7.55 -8.31 33.83
CA ARG A 33 -8.80 -8.31 33.04
C ARG A 33 -8.54 -8.47 31.54
N GLU A 34 -7.40 -7.99 31.07
CA GLU A 34 -6.95 -8.08 29.69
C GLU A 34 -5.43 -8.21 29.62
N ILE A 35 -4.96 -8.92 28.60
CA ILE A 35 -3.55 -8.98 28.23
C ILE A 35 -3.36 -7.97 27.09
N ARG A 36 -2.60 -6.91 27.37
CA ARG A 36 -2.32 -5.83 26.41
C ARG A 36 -0.82 -5.61 26.23
N ARG A 37 -0.33 -5.63 24.99
CA ARG A 37 1.09 -5.46 24.65
C ARG A 37 1.29 -4.58 23.41
N SER A 38 2.33 -3.74 23.43
CA SER A 38 2.72 -2.94 22.27
C SER A 38 3.42 -3.83 21.26
N LEU A 39 3.01 -3.76 19.99
CA LEU A 39 3.69 -4.47 18.90
C LEU A 39 4.83 -3.64 18.29
N GLN A 40 5.10 -2.43 18.81
CA GLN A 40 6.20 -1.55 18.39
C GLN A 40 6.30 -1.30 16.88
N THR A 41 5.18 -1.38 16.16
CA THR A 41 5.13 -1.15 14.71
C THR A 41 3.93 -0.28 14.34
N ARG A 42 4.12 0.50 13.28
CA ARG A 42 3.05 1.25 12.59
C ARG A 42 2.54 0.52 11.34
N CYS A 43 3.17 -0.60 10.98
CA CYS A 43 2.82 -1.39 9.81
C CYS A 43 1.78 -2.46 10.15
N LYS A 44 0.61 -2.43 9.48
CA LYS A 44 -0.49 -3.39 9.70
C LYS A 44 -0.04 -4.85 9.49
N ARG A 45 0.76 -5.13 8.47
CA ARG A 45 1.22 -6.50 8.15
C ARG A 45 2.16 -7.04 9.22
N GLU A 46 3.07 -6.21 9.69
CA GLU A 46 3.98 -6.57 10.78
C GLU A 46 3.21 -6.76 12.09
N ALA A 47 2.23 -5.91 12.38
CA ALA A 47 1.34 -6.06 13.52
C ALA A 47 0.53 -7.36 13.48
N LEU A 48 0.07 -7.78 12.29
CA LEU A 48 -0.65 -9.05 12.11
C LEU A 48 0.22 -10.26 12.47
N ILE A 49 1.47 -10.28 12.00
CA ILE A 49 2.39 -11.40 12.26
C ILE A 49 2.77 -11.43 13.75
N ARG A 50 3.22 -10.29 14.29
CA ARG A 50 3.59 -10.14 15.71
C ARG A 50 2.39 -10.46 16.64
N GLY A 51 1.20 -10.03 16.26
CA GLY A 51 -0.03 -10.29 17.01
C GLY A 51 -0.43 -11.77 17.00
N ARG A 52 -0.22 -12.50 15.90
CA ARG A 52 -0.52 -13.94 15.82
C ARG A 52 0.44 -14.78 16.68
N ASP A 53 1.71 -14.41 16.70
CA ASP A 53 2.72 -15.03 17.56
C ASP A 53 2.34 -14.90 19.04
N ILE A 54 2.03 -13.69 19.51
CA ILE A 54 1.55 -13.46 20.88
C ILE A 54 0.21 -14.18 21.12
N LEU A 55 -0.69 -14.21 20.15
CA LEU A 55 -1.98 -14.90 20.29
C LEU A 55 -1.79 -16.40 20.59
N ALA A 56 -0.89 -17.07 19.88
CA ALA A 56 -0.61 -18.49 20.10
C ALA A 56 -0.05 -18.74 21.52
N GLN A 57 0.87 -17.88 21.98
CA GLN A 57 1.41 -17.95 23.35
C GLN A 57 0.30 -17.76 24.40
N VAL A 58 -0.56 -16.75 24.21
CA VAL A 58 -1.69 -16.47 25.12
C VAL A 58 -2.70 -17.62 25.14
N GLN A 59 -2.99 -18.22 23.99
CA GLN A 59 -3.87 -19.40 23.91
C GLN A 59 -3.29 -20.60 24.67
N GLY A 60 -1.98 -20.82 24.58
CA GLY A 60 -1.29 -21.83 25.39
C GLY A 60 -1.43 -21.58 26.89
N LEU A 61 -1.25 -20.33 27.34
CA LEU A 61 -1.40 -19.96 28.75
C LEU A 61 -2.85 -20.10 29.24
N PHE A 62 -3.83 -19.74 28.41
CA PHE A 62 -5.24 -19.95 28.74
C PHE A 62 -5.55 -21.45 28.88
N THR A 63 -5.02 -22.28 27.98
CA THR A 63 -5.19 -23.74 28.06
C THR A 63 -4.65 -24.29 29.38
N GLN A 64 -3.47 -23.86 29.82
CA GLN A 64 -2.91 -24.22 31.13
C GLN A 64 -3.79 -23.75 32.30
N ALA A 65 -4.28 -22.50 32.23
CA ALA A 65 -5.17 -21.95 33.26
C ALA A 65 -6.50 -22.72 33.36
N PHE A 66 -7.07 -23.13 32.22
CA PHE A 66 -8.28 -23.96 32.19
C PHE A 66 -8.04 -25.35 32.78
N GLN A 67 -6.80 -25.85 32.78
CA GLN A 67 -6.39 -27.10 33.44
C GLN A 67 -6.06 -26.92 34.93
N GLY A 68 -6.26 -25.72 35.50
CA GLY A 68 -5.99 -25.42 36.90
C GLY A 68 -4.52 -25.11 37.22
N ILE A 69 -3.65 -25.06 36.20
CA ILE A 69 -2.24 -24.71 36.35
C ILE A 69 -2.14 -23.18 36.32
N ARG A 70 -1.50 -22.56 37.32
CA ARG A 70 -1.29 -21.10 37.34
C ARG A 70 -0.22 -20.71 36.29
N PRO A 71 -0.58 -20.04 35.18
CA PRO A 71 0.38 -19.73 34.13
C PRO A 71 1.23 -18.50 34.50
N SER A 72 2.50 -18.48 34.08
CA SER A 72 3.36 -17.29 34.21
C SER A 72 3.27 -16.40 32.98
N LEU A 73 2.99 -15.11 33.19
CA LEU A 73 2.91 -14.12 32.12
C LEU A 73 4.28 -13.70 31.57
N GLU A 74 5.39 -14.11 32.21
CA GLU A 74 6.75 -13.84 31.75
C GLU A 74 7.14 -14.60 30.49
N PHE A 75 6.37 -15.64 30.15
CA PHE A 75 6.54 -16.43 28.93
C PHE A 75 5.90 -15.77 27.71
N ILE A 76 5.09 -14.73 27.88
CA ILE A 76 4.60 -13.91 26.76
C ILE A 76 5.75 -13.00 26.32
N ARG A 77 6.52 -13.43 25.33
CA ARG A 77 7.63 -12.67 24.77
C ARG A 77 7.48 -12.54 23.27
N GLY A 78 7.57 -11.31 22.80
CA GLY A 78 7.69 -11.07 21.37
C GLY A 78 9.11 -11.43 20.92
N ALA A 79 9.25 -12.16 19.82
CA ALA A 79 10.57 -12.42 19.22
C ALA A 79 11.37 -11.12 18.91
N TRP A 80 10.69 -9.97 18.84
CA TRP A 80 11.27 -8.64 18.63
C TRP A 80 11.73 -7.92 19.92
N GLU A 81 11.50 -8.50 21.10
CA GLU A 81 11.89 -7.92 22.39
C GLU A 81 13.31 -8.33 22.82
N VAL A 82 13.86 -9.41 22.25
CA VAL A 82 15.23 -9.90 22.55
C VAL A 82 16.25 -9.10 21.74
N GLY A 83 16.79 -8.05 22.37
CA GLY A 83 17.84 -7.21 21.80
C GLY A 83 17.31 -5.84 21.41
N GLY A 84 17.45 -4.86 22.33
CA GLY A 84 16.97 -3.49 22.24
C GLY A 84 17.54 -2.61 21.10
N LYS A 85 17.79 -3.17 19.91
CA LYS A 85 18.02 -2.45 18.66
C LYS A 85 17.17 -3.10 17.58
N ARG A 86 16.35 -2.27 16.91
CA ARG A 86 15.58 -2.57 15.69
C ARG A 86 16.27 -3.67 14.86
N LEU A 87 15.79 -4.92 14.99
CA LEU A 87 16.34 -6.03 14.23
C LEU A 87 16.22 -5.73 12.73
N ALA A 88 17.39 -5.63 12.11
CA ALA A 88 17.55 -5.26 10.72
C ALA A 88 16.97 -6.34 9.79
N SER A 89 16.16 -5.88 8.85
CA SER A 89 15.63 -6.60 7.69
C SER A 89 14.77 -7.84 7.99
N TRP A 90 13.59 -7.84 7.39
CA TRP A 90 12.58 -8.92 7.39
C TRP A 90 13.16 -10.31 7.04
N ALA A 91 14.24 -10.35 6.25
CA ALA A 91 14.95 -11.56 5.84
C ALA A 91 15.84 -12.19 6.93
N SER A 92 16.19 -11.46 7.98
CA SER A 92 16.96 -12.00 9.11
C SER A 92 16.06 -12.73 10.10
N TRP A 93 14.84 -12.21 10.31
CA TRP A 93 13.82 -12.83 11.17
C TRP A 93 13.28 -14.15 10.59
N LEU A 94 13.01 -14.20 9.27
CA LEU A 94 12.61 -15.44 8.58
C LEU A 94 13.69 -16.54 8.64
N ARG A 95 14.98 -16.16 8.65
CA ARG A 95 16.09 -17.10 8.84
C ARG A 95 16.16 -17.67 10.26
N GLN A 96 15.73 -16.90 11.26
CA GLN A 96 15.76 -17.30 12.67
C GLN A 96 14.62 -18.26 13.05
N GLN A 97 13.54 -18.33 12.26
CA GLN A 97 12.38 -19.21 12.50
C GLN A 97 12.47 -20.62 11.86
N GLN A 98 13.64 -21.06 11.38
CA GLN A 98 13.88 -22.44 10.90
C GLN A 98 12.75 -23.06 10.05
N LEU A 99 12.31 -22.37 8.99
CA LEU A 99 11.41 -22.93 7.96
C LEU A 99 12.13 -23.38 6.68
N ILE A 100 13.47 -23.43 6.68
CA ILE A 100 14.27 -24.12 5.66
C ILE A 100 15.06 -25.20 6.41
N GLY A 101 14.75 -26.45 6.11
CA GLY A 101 15.31 -27.62 6.81
C GLY A 101 16.83 -27.65 6.73
N ALA A 102 17.48 -27.42 7.87
CA ALA A 102 18.80 -27.96 8.11
C ALA A 102 18.61 -29.44 8.48
N ALA A 103 19.21 -30.33 7.70
CA ALA A 103 19.29 -31.75 8.03
C ALA A 103 19.80 -31.91 9.48
N MET A 104 19.05 -32.67 10.27
CA MET A 104 19.42 -32.99 11.65
C MET A 104 20.75 -33.77 11.66
N PRO A 105 21.70 -33.46 12.56
CA PRO A 105 22.78 -34.39 12.86
C PRO A 105 22.21 -35.55 13.69
N VAL A 106 22.53 -36.78 13.28
CA VAL A 106 22.27 -38.02 14.03
C VAL A 106 23.04 -37.96 15.36
N PRO A 107 22.50 -38.45 16.49
CA PRO A 107 23.18 -38.38 17.77
C PRO A 107 24.40 -39.31 17.81
N SER A 108 25.54 -38.76 18.22
CA SER A 108 26.80 -39.47 18.45
C SER A 108 26.71 -40.33 19.73
N LEU A 109 26.80 -41.65 19.58
CA LEU A 109 27.21 -42.56 20.65
C LEU A 109 28.74 -42.56 20.74
N ALA A 110 29.27 -42.23 21.93
CA ALA A 110 30.70 -42.33 22.25
C ALA A 110 31.06 -43.76 22.73
N PRO A 111 32.35 -44.08 22.98
CA PRO A 111 33.28 -44.59 21.98
C PRO A 111 33.83 -45.96 22.38
N GLU A 112 34.10 -46.88 21.45
CA GLU A 112 35.12 -47.91 21.70
C GLU A 112 35.80 -48.39 20.41
N ARG A 113 37.14 -48.33 20.49
CA ARG A 113 38.16 -49.23 19.94
C ARG A 113 38.53 -49.17 18.45
N SER A 114 39.80 -48.83 18.28
CA SER A 114 40.68 -49.01 17.11
C SER A 114 40.54 -50.37 16.43
N VAL A 115 40.55 -50.42 15.10
CA VAL A 115 41.47 -51.24 14.26
C VAL A 115 41.37 -50.75 12.80
N GLY A 116 42.52 -50.60 12.12
CA GLY A 116 42.66 -51.05 10.72
C GLY A 116 42.51 -50.00 9.61
N ALA A 117 43.63 -49.71 8.95
CA ALA A 117 43.69 -48.96 7.71
C ALA A 117 42.92 -49.66 6.58
N LEU A 118 41.99 -48.95 5.93
CA LEU A 118 41.44 -49.31 4.63
C LEU A 118 41.31 -48.03 3.78
N GLN A 119 41.94 -48.07 2.60
CA GLN A 119 41.97 -46.99 1.61
C GLN A 119 40.57 -46.61 1.13
N LEU A 120 40.32 -45.30 1.00
CA LEU A 120 39.12 -44.77 0.36
C LEU A 120 39.21 -44.91 -1.17
N PRO A 121 38.13 -45.29 -1.88
CA PRO A 121 38.06 -45.24 -3.33
C PRO A 121 37.93 -43.78 -3.80
N PRO A 122 38.18 -43.49 -5.10
CA PRO A 122 38.25 -42.11 -5.58
C PRO A 122 36.88 -41.43 -5.50
N VAL A 123 36.89 -40.18 -5.06
CA VAL A 123 35.72 -39.30 -5.00
C VAL A 123 35.16 -39.14 -6.40
N ALA A 124 33.97 -39.69 -6.65
CA ALA A 124 33.22 -39.45 -7.87
C ALA A 124 32.89 -37.95 -7.97
N SER A 125 33.24 -37.36 -9.10
CA SER A 125 33.00 -35.97 -9.45
C SER A 125 31.53 -35.61 -9.23
N VAL A 126 31.28 -34.65 -8.33
CA VAL A 126 29.97 -34.03 -8.17
C VAL A 126 29.63 -33.34 -9.49
N VAL A 127 28.68 -33.90 -10.24
CA VAL A 127 28.10 -33.24 -11.40
C VAL A 127 27.43 -31.97 -10.89
N THR A 128 28.04 -30.83 -11.19
CA THR A 128 27.42 -29.52 -11.04
C THR A 128 26.24 -29.45 -12.00
N VAL A 129 25.03 -29.59 -11.46
CA VAL A 129 23.81 -29.24 -12.20
C VAL A 129 23.92 -27.73 -12.49
N PRO A 130 23.94 -27.29 -13.76
CA PRO A 130 23.99 -25.88 -14.07
C PRO A 130 22.70 -25.23 -13.55
N ALA A 131 22.85 -24.15 -12.77
CA ALA A 131 21.73 -23.34 -12.33
C ALA A 131 20.98 -22.84 -13.57
N VAL A 132 19.74 -23.30 -13.75
CA VAL A 132 18.83 -22.76 -14.76
C VAL A 132 18.65 -21.28 -14.43
N VAL A 133 19.20 -20.40 -15.26
CA VAL A 133 18.94 -18.96 -15.20
C VAL A 133 17.48 -18.77 -15.61
N GLN A 134 16.56 -18.80 -14.64
CA GLN A 134 15.21 -18.31 -14.85
C GLN A 134 15.33 -16.81 -15.13
N GLN A 135 15.24 -16.44 -16.41
CA GLN A 135 15.22 -15.04 -16.81
C GLN A 135 13.96 -14.41 -16.23
N SER A 136 14.13 -13.48 -15.30
CA SER A 136 13.03 -12.71 -14.73
C SER A 136 12.30 -11.95 -15.85
N PRO A 137 10.97 -11.89 -15.83
CA PRO A 137 10.19 -11.19 -16.85
C PRO A 137 10.52 -9.69 -16.88
N SER A 138 10.26 -9.05 -18.02
CA SER A 138 10.42 -7.60 -18.13
C SER A 138 9.46 -6.86 -17.22
N PHE A 139 9.85 -5.65 -16.81
CA PHE A 139 9.02 -4.82 -15.95
C PHE A 139 7.63 -4.57 -16.54
N LEU A 140 7.55 -4.21 -17.83
CA LEU A 140 6.26 -3.97 -18.47
C LEU A 140 5.38 -5.22 -18.55
N ALA A 141 5.97 -6.41 -18.75
CA ALA A 141 5.21 -7.65 -18.75
C ALA A 141 4.52 -7.91 -17.41
N VAL A 142 5.23 -7.70 -16.29
CA VAL A 142 4.67 -7.86 -14.94
C VAL A 142 3.63 -6.77 -14.61
N VAL A 143 3.83 -5.54 -15.12
CA VAL A 143 2.82 -4.48 -15.03
C VAL A 143 1.54 -4.91 -15.73
N ASP A 144 1.62 -5.37 -16.97
CA ASP A 144 0.44 -5.75 -17.75
C ASP A 144 -0.32 -6.92 -17.10
N GLU A 145 0.39 -7.91 -16.57
CA GLU A 145 -0.20 -8.98 -15.76
C GLU A 145 -0.98 -8.43 -14.56
N GLN A 146 -0.37 -7.54 -13.78
CA GLN A 146 -1.02 -6.94 -12.62
C GLN A 146 -2.26 -6.12 -13.02
N LEU A 147 -2.20 -5.38 -14.12
CA LEU A 147 -3.32 -4.56 -14.60
C LEU A 147 -4.49 -5.44 -15.05
N VAL A 148 -4.22 -6.58 -15.70
CA VAL A 148 -5.26 -7.58 -16.03
C VAL A 148 -5.91 -8.14 -14.78
N GLN A 149 -5.11 -8.49 -13.76
CA GLN A 149 -5.66 -8.94 -12.48
C GLN A 149 -6.54 -7.87 -11.83
N GLN A 150 -6.07 -6.63 -11.73
CA GLN A 150 -6.83 -5.53 -11.12
C GLN A 150 -8.10 -5.20 -11.90
N ARG A 151 -8.08 -5.35 -13.24
CA ARG A 151 -9.30 -5.23 -14.06
C ARG A 151 -10.33 -6.27 -13.66
N ARG A 152 -9.93 -7.52 -13.43
CA ARG A 152 -10.82 -8.60 -12.94
C ARG A 152 -11.34 -8.34 -11.53
N GLU A 153 -10.55 -7.66 -10.70
CA GLU A 153 -10.94 -7.20 -9.36
C GLU A 153 -11.88 -5.98 -9.38
N GLY A 154 -12.26 -5.48 -10.56
CA GLY A 154 -13.21 -4.37 -10.71
C GLY A 154 -12.60 -2.98 -10.62
N VAL A 155 -11.28 -2.84 -10.76
CA VAL A 155 -10.63 -1.52 -10.81
C VAL A 155 -11.03 -0.79 -12.10
N ALA A 156 -11.42 0.47 -11.98
CA ALA A 156 -11.85 1.30 -13.10
C ALA A 156 -10.77 1.44 -14.18
N VAL A 157 -11.17 1.36 -15.46
CA VAL A 157 -10.27 1.43 -16.64
C VAL A 157 -9.36 2.65 -16.59
N LYS A 158 -9.91 3.84 -16.31
CA LYS A 158 -9.12 5.07 -16.15
C LYS A 158 -7.99 4.95 -15.12
N SER A 159 -8.24 4.28 -13.99
CA SER A 159 -7.20 4.07 -12.98
C SER A 159 -6.14 3.09 -13.43
N LEU A 160 -6.47 2.15 -14.31
CA LEU A 160 -5.50 1.23 -14.92
C LEU A 160 -4.66 1.96 -15.97
N ASP A 161 -5.27 2.82 -16.78
CA ASP A 161 -4.58 3.64 -17.79
C ASP A 161 -3.58 4.59 -17.11
N ASP A 162 -3.98 5.24 -16.01
CA ASP A 162 -3.08 6.08 -15.21
C ASP A 162 -1.88 5.28 -14.66
N LYS A 163 -2.09 4.01 -14.26
CA LYS A 163 -1.00 3.12 -13.81
C LYS A 163 -0.09 2.71 -14.96
N ARG A 164 -0.66 2.34 -16.10
CA ARG A 164 0.08 2.00 -17.32
C ARG A 164 0.93 3.18 -17.78
N ALA A 165 0.38 4.39 -17.80
CA ALA A 165 1.09 5.60 -18.21
C ALA A 165 2.33 5.86 -17.34
N VAL A 166 2.24 5.66 -16.02
CA VAL A 166 3.39 5.81 -15.12
C VAL A 166 4.44 4.72 -15.35
N ALA A 167 4.01 3.47 -15.59
CA ALA A 167 4.93 2.39 -15.91
C ALA A 167 5.67 2.62 -17.23
N VAL A 168 4.95 3.00 -18.29
CA VAL A 168 5.53 3.36 -19.59
C VAL A 168 6.50 4.52 -19.46
N LEU A 169 6.18 5.53 -18.63
CA LEU A 169 7.10 6.63 -18.37
C LEU A 169 8.40 6.16 -17.68
N LEU A 170 8.31 5.23 -16.74
CA LEU A 170 9.50 4.65 -16.12
C LEU A 170 10.36 3.96 -17.18
N THR A 171 9.76 3.08 -17.98
CA THR A 171 10.43 2.38 -19.08
C THR A 171 11.06 3.33 -20.09
N ARG A 172 10.41 4.47 -20.39
CA ARG A 172 10.97 5.50 -21.28
C ARG A 172 12.24 6.16 -20.73
N ILE A 173 12.40 6.21 -19.40
CA ILE A 173 13.56 6.83 -18.74
C ILE A 173 14.69 5.84 -18.50
N ILE A 174 14.38 4.63 -18.02
CA ILE A 174 15.41 3.66 -17.60
C ILE A 174 15.60 2.50 -18.60
N GLY A 175 14.71 2.38 -19.60
CA GLY A 175 14.63 1.21 -20.50
C GLY A 175 13.72 0.10 -19.96
N ASP A 176 13.28 -0.81 -20.83
CA ASP A 176 12.58 -2.03 -20.40
C ASP A 176 13.62 -3.08 -20.03
N MET A 177 13.83 -3.26 -18.72
CA MET A 177 14.74 -4.25 -18.17
C MET A 177 13.98 -5.26 -17.32
N PRO A 178 14.58 -6.43 -17.04
CA PRO A 178 14.03 -7.38 -16.09
C PRO A 178 13.72 -6.72 -14.74
N ILE A 179 12.56 -7.05 -14.17
CA ILE A 179 12.05 -6.39 -12.96
C ILE A 179 12.97 -6.54 -11.74
N ASP A 180 13.73 -7.63 -11.68
CA ASP A 180 14.70 -7.93 -10.63
C ASP A 180 16.01 -7.14 -10.77
N GLN A 181 16.30 -6.61 -11.97
CA GLN A 181 17.46 -5.79 -12.26
C GLN A 181 17.21 -4.30 -11.98
N ILE A 182 15.96 -3.89 -11.77
CA ILE A 182 15.65 -2.49 -11.43
C ILE A 182 16.17 -2.18 -10.02
N THR A 183 17.17 -1.31 -9.95
CA THR A 183 17.86 -0.97 -8.71
C THR A 183 17.42 0.38 -8.15
N ARG A 184 17.93 0.69 -6.95
CA ARG A 184 17.75 2.01 -6.34
C ARG A 184 18.37 3.12 -7.20
N LYS A 185 19.44 2.85 -7.95
CA LYS A 185 20.08 3.84 -8.83
C LYS A 185 19.13 4.27 -9.94
N ASP A 186 18.41 3.32 -10.53
CA ASP A 186 17.43 3.57 -11.59
C ASP A 186 16.23 4.37 -11.07
N ALA A 187 15.81 4.09 -9.83
CA ALA A 187 14.80 4.91 -9.16
C ALA A 187 15.28 6.35 -8.92
N HIS A 188 16.56 6.56 -8.58
CA HIS A 188 17.14 7.90 -8.48
C HIS A 188 17.22 8.60 -9.83
N LEU A 189 17.62 7.90 -10.91
CA LEU A 189 17.61 8.42 -12.26
C LEU A 189 16.19 8.85 -12.68
N PHE A 190 15.18 8.00 -12.43
CA PHE A 190 13.78 8.35 -12.66
C PHE A 190 13.39 9.63 -11.90
N ARG A 191 13.80 9.78 -10.64
CA ARG A 191 13.51 10.99 -9.86
C ARG A 191 14.11 12.24 -10.47
N GLU A 192 15.38 12.19 -10.86
CA GLU A 192 16.11 13.35 -11.40
C GLU A 192 15.57 13.78 -12.77
N THR A 193 15.22 12.81 -13.62
CA THR A 193 14.65 13.06 -14.94
C THR A 193 13.20 13.51 -14.83
N ALA A 194 12.36 12.78 -14.07
CA ALA A 194 10.93 13.07 -14.01
C ALA A 194 10.63 14.47 -13.46
N LEU A 195 11.38 14.96 -12.49
CA LEU A 195 11.20 16.32 -11.94
C LEU A 195 11.54 17.45 -12.94
N LYS A 196 12.24 17.13 -14.02
CA LYS A 196 12.58 18.07 -15.10
C LYS A 196 11.61 17.98 -16.28
N LEU A 197 10.72 16.98 -16.30
CA LEU A 197 9.80 16.80 -17.41
C LEU A 197 8.74 17.91 -17.46
N PRO A 198 8.32 18.31 -18.68
CA PRO A 198 7.20 19.22 -18.84
C PRO A 198 5.89 18.60 -18.35
N PRO A 199 4.93 19.42 -17.86
CA PRO A 199 3.59 18.94 -17.59
C PRO A 199 2.91 18.49 -18.88
N ARG A 200 2.01 17.50 -18.77
CA ARG A 200 1.19 16.99 -19.89
C ARG A 200 2.01 16.50 -21.10
N LEU A 201 3.09 15.75 -20.83
CA LEU A 201 3.96 15.15 -21.85
C LEU A 201 3.19 14.43 -22.99
N HIS A 202 2.04 13.82 -22.72
CA HIS A 202 1.19 13.16 -23.73
C HIS A 202 0.60 14.10 -24.79
N GLN A 203 0.65 15.42 -24.58
CA GLN A 203 0.19 16.44 -25.54
C GLN A 203 1.34 16.95 -26.41
N LEU A 204 2.57 16.58 -26.10
CA LEU A 204 3.76 16.98 -26.85
C LEU A 204 4.04 15.97 -27.98
N PRO A 205 4.73 16.40 -29.04
CA PRO A 205 5.19 15.49 -30.10
C PRO A 205 6.02 14.34 -29.52
N ASP A 206 5.98 13.18 -30.17
CA ASP A 206 6.78 12.04 -29.71
C ASP A 206 8.26 12.26 -30.06
N GLN A 207 9.00 12.78 -29.07
CA GLN A 207 10.40 13.16 -29.19
C GLN A 207 11.23 12.60 -28.02
N PRO A 208 12.57 12.54 -28.13
CA PRO A 208 13.44 12.18 -27.02
C PRO A 208 13.16 13.04 -25.78
N LEU A 209 13.21 12.43 -24.59
CA LEU A 209 12.88 13.13 -23.35
C LEU A 209 13.82 14.33 -23.10
N GLU A 210 15.07 14.23 -23.55
CA GLU A 210 16.07 15.27 -23.46
C GLU A 210 15.65 16.54 -24.20
N GLN A 211 15.04 16.40 -25.39
CA GLN A 211 14.51 17.52 -26.17
C GLN A 211 13.31 18.15 -25.47
N SER A 212 12.37 17.31 -25.02
CA SER A 212 11.19 17.79 -24.27
C SER A 212 11.56 18.52 -22.97
N ILE A 213 12.66 18.13 -22.30
CA ILE A 213 13.18 18.82 -21.12
C ILE A 213 13.84 20.14 -21.50
N ALA A 214 14.60 20.19 -22.59
CA ALA A 214 15.28 21.40 -23.05
C ALA A 214 14.28 22.50 -23.47
N GLU A 215 13.16 22.12 -24.08
CA GLU A 215 12.11 23.04 -24.53
C GLU A 215 11.09 23.41 -23.43
N ALA A 216 11.15 22.74 -22.27
CA ALA A 216 10.17 22.91 -21.21
C ALA A 216 10.25 24.29 -20.53
N THR A 217 9.17 25.08 -20.64
CA THR A 217 9.03 26.34 -19.89
C THR A 217 8.71 26.12 -18.40
N SER A 218 8.06 25.00 -18.09
CA SER A 218 7.68 24.64 -16.72
C SER A 218 7.78 23.13 -16.54
N THR A 219 7.92 22.68 -15.29
CA THR A 219 8.08 21.26 -14.97
C THR A 219 6.88 20.71 -14.20
N ILE A 220 6.79 19.39 -14.08
CA ILE A 220 5.75 18.73 -13.29
C ILE A 220 5.76 19.19 -11.83
N SER A 221 4.58 19.26 -11.23
CA SER A 221 4.46 19.57 -9.80
C SER A 221 5.03 18.46 -8.92
N VAL A 222 5.47 18.82 -7.71
CA VAL A 222 5.90 17.85 -6.68
C VAL A 222 4.78 16.86 -6.33
N THR A 223 3.53 17.30 -6.39
CA THR A 223 2.34 16.44 -6.19
C THR A 223 2.23 15.39 -7.28
N THR A 224 2.40 15.78 -8.55
CA THR A 224 2.42 14.87 -9.70
C THR A 224 3.53 13.84 -9.55
N PHE A 225 4.75 14.27 -9.25
CA PHE A 225 5.88 13.36 -9.02
C PHE A 225 5.60 12.37 -7.88
N ASN A 226 5.06 12.86 -6.75
CA ASN A 226 4.73 12.00 -5.62
C ASN A 226 3.61 10.99 -5.91
N ASN A 227 2.71 11.31 -6.85
CA ASN A 227 1.71 10.37 -7.35
C ASN A 227 2.36 9.28 -8.23
N TYR A 228 3.34 9.62 -9.07
CA TYR A 228 4.12 8.61 -9.80
C TYR A 228 4.85 7.66 -8.85
N VAL A 229 5.58 8.21 -7.88
CA VAL A 229 6.28 7.41 -6.86
C VAL A 229 5.30 6.55 -6.06
N LYS A 230 4.12 7.08 -5.69
CA LYS A 230 3.07 6.30 -5.01
C LYS A 230 2.66 5.08 -5.82
N ASN A 231 2.44 5.27 -7.12
CA ASN A 231 2.03 4.23 -8.04
C ASN A 231 3.11 3.15 -8.18
N LEU A 232 4.33 3.55 -8.50
CA LEU A 232 5.48 2.65 -8.63
C LEU A 232 5.78 1.93 -7.31
N THR A 233 5.70 2.62 -6.17
CA THR A 233 5.88 1.99 -4.85
C THR A 233 4.82 0.90 -4.62
N ALA A 234 3.56 1.15 -5.00
CA ALA A 234 2.50 0.15 -4.86
C ALA A 234 2.72 -1.05 -5.80
N PHE A 235 3.13 -0.80 -7.04
CA PHE A 235 3.49 -1.85 -8.01
C PHE A 235 4.65 -2.71 -7.49
N PHE A 236 5.78 -2.11 -7.11
CA PHE A 236 6.93 -2.88 -6.60
C PHE A 236 6.63 -3.57 -5.27
N SER A 237 5.70 -3.05 -4.46
CA SER A 237 5.22 -3.77 -3.28
C SER A 237 4.43 -5.04 -3.63
N TYR A 238 3.70 -5.02 -4.75
CA TYR A 238 3.09 -6.23 -5.31
C TYR A 238 4.17 -7.17 -5.87
N ALA A 239 5.11 -6.65 -6.67
CA ALA A 239 6.19 -7.44 -7.25
C ALA A 239 7.01 -8.19 -6.19
N VAL A 240 7.29 -7.55 -5.05
CA VAL A 240 7.96 -8.19 -3.91
C VAL A 240 7.10 -9.29 -3.26
N ARG A 241 5.77 -9.15 -3.23
CA ARG A 241 4.87 -10.18 -2.68
C ARG A 241 4.78 -11.42 -3.56
N GLU A 242 4.75 -11.21 -4.88
CA GLU A 242 4.69 -12.29 -5.86
C GLU A 242 6.07 -12.91 -6.15
N GLY A 243 7.15 -12.39 -5.55
CA GLY A 243 8.49 -12.94 -5.68
C GLY A 243 9.26 -12.48 -6.93
N TYR A 244 8.73 -11.53 -7.70
CA TYR A 244 9.39 -10.97 -8.88
C TYR A 244 10.66 -10.17 -8.54
N CYS A 245 10.72 -9.56 -7.36
CA CYS A 245 11.92 -8.86 -6.91
C CYS A 245 12.08 -8.92 -5.39
N SER A 246 13.32 -8.76 -4.92
CA SER A 246 13.63 -8.91 -3.50
C SER A 246 13.31 -7.67 -2.65
N ARG A 247 13.28 -6.49 -3.27
CA ARG A 247 13.14 -5.19 -2.59
C ARG A 247 12.41 -4.19 -3.48
N ASN A 248 11.82 -3.17 -2.86
CA ASN A 248 11.16 -2.08 -3.57
C ASN A 248 12.14 -0.92 -3.84
N PRO A 249 12.50 -0.63 -5.12
CA PRO A 249 13.44 0.44 -5.45
C PRO A 249 12.90 1.85 -5.20
N PHE A 250 11.58 2.02 -5.11
CA PHE A 250 10.90 3.32 -4.98
C PHE A 250 10.52 3.67 -3.53
N ASP A 251 10.79 2.79 -2.57
CA ASP A 251 10.44 3.02 -1.16
C ASP A 251 11.13 4.27 -0.60
N GLY A 252 10.35 5.15 0.04
CA GLY A 252 10.87 6.41 0.59
C GLY A 252 11.39 7.43 -0.44
N LEU A 253 11.08 7.30 -1.73
CA LEU A 253 11.56 8.22 -2.78
C LEU A 253 10.71 9.51 -2.93
N ARG A 254 9.63 9.62 -2.14
CA ARG A 254 8.75 10.79 -2.15
C ARG A 254 9.49 12.05 -1.76
N VAL A 255 9.21 13.14 -2.47
CA VAL A 255 9.75 14.47 -2.16
C VAL A 255 8.84 15.15 -1.14
N ARG A 256 9.45 15.66 -0.07
CA ARG A 256 8.74 16.40 0.97
C ARG A 256 8.16 17.69 0.39
N GLN A 257 6.85 17.87 0.54
CA GLN A 257 6.17 19.13 0.23
C GLN A 257 6.26 20.05 1.45
N ARG A 258 6.62 21.32 1.23
CA ARG A 258 6.75 22.32 2.31
C ARG A 258 5.39 22.87 2.76
N ARG A 259 4.41 22.93 1.86
CA ARG A 259 3.03 23.35 2.12
C ARG A 259 2.08 22.18 1.90
N LYS A 260 0.96 22.16 2.60
CA LYS A 260 -0.10 21.18 2.30
C LYS A 260 -0.84 21.63 1.05
N VAL A 261 -1.24 20.69 0.19
CA VAL A 261 -2.06 20.99 -1.01
C VAL A 261 -3.35 21.74 -0.66
N SER A 262 -3.90 21.52 0.54
CA SER A 262 -5.07 22.27 1.04
C SER A 262 -4.77 23.76 1.26
N GLU A 263 -3.54 24.11 1.65
CA GLU A 263 -3.10 25.50 1.87
C GLU A 263 -2.81 26.23 0.55
N GLU A 264 -2.69 25.50 -0.56
CA GLU A 264 -2.62 26.08 -1.91
C GLU A 264 -4.02 26.42 -2.47
N ARG A 265 -5.08 25.96 -1.80
CA ARG A 265 -6.47 26.22 -2.19
C ARG A 265 -7.11 27.19 -1.20
N SER A 266 -7.20 28.45 -1.58
CA SER A 266 -7.95 29.44 -0.81
C SER A 266 -9.44 29.14 -0.90
N ALA A 267 -10.11 29.08 0.25
CA ALA A 267 -11.56 29.13 0.29
C ALA A 267 -12.03 30.50 -0.24
N PHE A 268 -13.17 30.52 -0.91
CA PHE A 268 -13.79 31.79 -1.31
C PHE A 268 -14.24 32.55 -0.06
N SER A 269 -13.90 33.84 0.02
CA SER A 269 -14.46 34.72 1.05
C SER A 269 -15.92 35.04 0.75
N ALA A 270 -16.64 35.55 1.76
CA ALA A 270 -18.03 35.96 1.57
C ALA A 270 -18.15 37.07 0.49
N GLU A 271 -17.20 37.99 0.42
CA GLU A 271 -17.14 39.04 -0.61
C GLU A 271 -16.87 38.45 -1.99
N ALA A 272 -15.94 37.50 -2.10
CA ALA A 272 -15.65 36.82 -3.36
C ALA A 272 -16.86 36.04 -3.88
N LEU A 273 -17.61 35.37 -2.99
CA LEU A 273 -18.86 34.69 -3.35
C LEU A 273 -19.93 35.69 -3.81
N LYS A 274 -20.12 36.81 -3.11
CA LYS A 274 -21.04 37.87 -3.54
C LYS A 274 -20.70 38.42 -4.93
N LEU A 275 -19.41 38.55 -5.23
CA LEU A 275 -18.95 38.98 -6.55
C LEU A 275 -19.19 37.91 -7.62
N LEU A 276 -18.87 36.65 -7.31
CA LEU A 276 -19.01 35.51 -8.23
C LEU A 276 -20.47 35.28 -8.63
N PHE A 277 -21.40 35.39 -7.67
CA PHE A 277 -22.83 35.19 -7.86
C PHE A 277 -23.61 36.50 -8.06
N ASN A 278 -22.92 37.58 -8.44
CA ASN A 278 -23.57 38.84 -8.77
C ASN A 278 -24.41 38.68 -10.05
N ARG A 279 -25.70 39.04 -9.99
CA ARG A 279 -26.65 38.89 -11.10
C ARG A 279 -26.19 39.53 -12.43
N ALA A 280 -25.42 40.61 -12.37
CA ALA A 280 -24.95 41.32 -13.57
C ALA A 280 -23.84 40.55 -14.32
N THR A 281 -23.02 39.77 -13.61
CA THR A 281 -21.88 39.03 -14.17
C THR A 281 -22.10 37.53 -14.22
N TYR A 282 -23.06 37.00 -13.47
CA TYR A 282 -23.36 35.58 -13.43
C TYR A 282 -24.02 35.09 -14.72
N ALA A 283 -23.87 33.79 -15.00
CA ALA A 283 -24.46 33.19 -16.19
C ALA A 283 -25.99 33.38 -16.21
N PRO A 284 -26.63 33.55 -17.37
CA PRO A 284 -28.09 33.65 -17.44
C PRO A 284 -28.76 32.28 -17.33
N ALA A 285 -29.89 32.21 -16.62
CA ALA A 285 -30.64 30.96 -16.39
C ALA A 285 -31.11 30.28 -17.70
N HIS A 286 -31.48 31.08 -18.71
CA HIS A 286 -31.92 30.63 -20.03
C HIS A 286 -30.85 30.83 -21.12
N GLY A 287 -29.58 30.78 -20.73
CA GLY A 287 -28.46 30.87 -21.67
C GLY A 287 -28.25 29.60 -22.49
N GLN A 288 -27.34 29.66 -23.47
CA GLN A 288 -26.93 28.51 -24.29
C GLN A 288 -26.26 27.39 -23.47
N LYS A 289 -25.79 27.70 -22.26
CA LYS A 289 -25.09 26.77 -21.37
C LYS A 289 -25.75 26.74 -19.98
N PRO A 290 -26.91 26.08 -19.83
CA PRO A 290 -27.64 26.03 -18.55
C PRO A 290 -26.80 25.47 -17.40
N ASN A 291 -25.85 24.58 -17.69
CA ASN A 291 -24.92 24.01 -16.72
C ASN A 291 -24.04 25.07 -16.03
N GLN A 292 -23.69 26.16 -16.72
CA GLN A 292 -22.90 27.25 -16.12
C GLN A 292 -23.70 28.07 -15.10
N TYR A 293 -25.03 28.05 -15.21
CA TYR A 293 -25.93 28.67 -14.24
C TYR A 293 -26.25 27.73 -13.07
N TRP A 294 -26.65 26.49 -13.36
CA TRP A 294 -27.16 25.60 -12.32
C TRP A 294 -26.07 24.94 -11.48
N LEU A 295 -24.96 24.49 -12.08
CA LEU A 295 -23.96 23.71 -11.35
C LEU A 295 -23.29 24.52 -10.23
N PRO A 296 -22.83 25.77 -10.42
CA PRO A 296 -22.19 26.50 -9.32
C PRO A 296 -23.17 26.84 -8.18
N LEU A 297 -24.45 27.06 -8.48
CA LEU A 297 -25.48 27.23 -7.46
C LEU A 297 -25.68 25.95 -6.64
N LEU A 298 -25.81 24.80 -7.33
CA LEU A 298 -25.94 23.51 -6.66
C LEU A 298 -24.69 23.19 -5.83
N GLU A 299 -23.49 23.43 -6.34
CA GLU A 299 -22.24 23.26 -5.58
C GLU A 299 -22.21 24.14 -4.31
N LEU A 300 -22.64 25.40 -4.42
CA LEU A 300 -22.66 26.34 -3.29
C LEU A 300 -23.59 25.86 -2.17
N TYR A 301 -24.79 25.38 -2.51
CA TYR A 301 -25.80 25.01 -1.51
C TYR A 301 -25.67 23.58 -0.99
N THR A 302 -25.11 22.66 -1.79
CA THR A 302 -25.04 21.24 -1.42
C THR A 302 -23.66 20.80 -0.98
N GLY A 303 -22.59 21.46 -1.45
CA GLY A 303 -21.21 20.99 -1.27
C GLY A 303 -20.91 19.66 -1.98
N ALA A 304 -21.82 19.16 -2.83
CA ALA A 304 -21.64 17.93 -3.59
C ALA A 304 -20.50 18.06 -4.62
N ARG A 305 -19.89 16.94 -5.00
CA ARG A 305 -18.84 16.99 -6.04
C ARG A 305 -19.46 17.32 -7.39
N LEU A 306 -18.75 18.11 -8.20
CA LEU A 306 -19.17 18.46 -9.56
C LEU A 306 -19.67 17.25 -10.37
N ASN A 307 -18.94 16.13 -10.32
CA ASN A 307 -19.33 14.93 -11.06
C ASN A 307 -20.59 14.23 -10.52
N GLU A 308 -20.87 14.36 -9.22
CA GLU A 308 -22.12 13.87 -8.61
C GLU A 308 -23.32 14.71 -9.05
N LEU A 309 -23.12 16.03 -9.23
CA LEU A 309 -24.15 16.94 -9.73
C LEU A 309 -24.40 16.78 -11.24
N CYS A 310 -23.35 16.57 -12.03
CA CYS A 310 -23.47 16.40 -13.49
C CYS A 310 -24.19 15.12 -13.93
N GLN A 311 -24.37 14.14 -13.03
CA GLN A 311 -25.03 12.87 -13.31
C GLN A 311 -26.42 12.74 -12.66
N LEU A 312 -26.97 13.84 -12.16
CA LEU A 312 -28.31 13.87 -11.57
C LEU A 312 -29.38 13.77 -12.64
N TYR A 313 -30.41 12.99 -12.33
CA TYR A 313 -31.65 12.95 -13.07
C TYR A 313 -32.77 13.65 -12.27
N THR A 314 -33.88 13.95 -12.94
CA THR A 314 -35.00 14.66 -12.30
C THR A 314 -35.66 13.85 -11.19
N ASP A 315 -35.62 12.53 -11.27
CA ASP A 315 -36.10 11.60 -10.24
C ASP A 315 -35.14 11.49 -9.03
N ASP A 316 -33.93 12.03 -9.11
CA ASP A 316 -33.00 12.17 -7.96
C ASP A 316 -33.40 13.31 -7.03
N VAL A 317 -34.32 14.18 -7.43
CA VAL A 317 -34.94 15.17 -6.54
C VAL A 317 -36.13 14.52 -5.84
N VAL A 318 -35.99 14.27 -4.54
CA VAL A 318 -36.97 13.55 -3.73
C VAL A 318 -37.39 14.37 -2.53
N THR A 319 -38.60 14.15 -2.04
CA THR A 319 -39.06 14.73 -0.78
C THR A 319 -38.96 13.70 0.33
N ILE A 320 -38.16 13.99 1.36
CA ILE A 320 -37.98 13.16 2.56
C ILE A 320 -38.34 14.03 3.75
N ASP A 321 -39.26 13.58 4.61
CA ASP A 321 -39.71 14.31 5.80
C ASP A 321 -40.11 15.78 5.52
N SER A 322 -40.81 16.03 4.40
CA SER A 322 -41.18 17.36 3.91
C SER A 322 -40.03 18.27 3.46
N HIS A 323 -38.82 17.75 3.35
CA HIS A 323 -37.66 18.44 2.80
C HIS A 323 -37.34 17.94 1.39
N THR A 324 -37.16 18.88 0.46
CA THR A 324 -36.67 18.54 -0.89
C THR A 324 -35.17 18.30 -0.83
N CYS A 325 -34.77 17.09 -1.21
CA CYS A 325 -33.40 16.61 -1.15
C CYS A 325 -32.92 16.15 -2.52
N ILE A 326 -31.61 16.26 -2.74
CA ILE A 326 -30.94 15.66 -3.88
C ILE A 326 -30.36 14.32 -3.42
N HIS A 327 -30.89 13.23 -3.97
CA HIS A 327 -30.45 11.88 -3.66
C HIS A 327 -29.33 11.45 -4.62
N ILE A 328 -28.08 11.56 -4.17
CA ILE A 328 -26.90 11.16 -4.95
C ILE A 328 -26.77 9.63 -4.91
N ARG A 329 -27.13 8.97 -6.02
CA ARG A 329 -27.10 7.50 -6.17
C ARG A 329 -26.49 7.07 -7.50
N ALA A 330 -26.06 5.81 -7.58
CA ALA A 330 -25.61 5.17 -8.82
C ALA A 330 -26.58 4.07 -9.25
N THR A 331 -27.82 4.45 -9.54
CA THR A 331 -28.88 3.52 -9.96
C THR A 331 -28.86 3.24 -11.46
N ARG A 332 -28.24 4.12 -12.25
CA ARG A 332 -28.18 4.01 -13.71
C ARG A 332 -26.76 3.69 -14.20
N PRO A 333 -26.59 3.07 -15.39
CA PRO A 333 -25.28 2.63 -15.89
C PRO A 333 -24.23 3.74 -16.06
N ASP A 334 -24.67 4.96 -16.29
CA ASP A 334 -23.85 6.16 -16.49
C ASP A 334 -23.50 6.88 -15.17
N GLN A 335 -24.25 6.61 -14.09
CA GLN A 335 -24.00 7.19 -12.78
C GLN A 335 -22.89 6.42 -12.04
N LYS A 336 -21.96 7.16 -11.45
CA LYS A 336 -20.83 6.62 -10.70
C LYS A 336 -20.68 7.34 -9.37
N LEU A 337 -20.69 6.59 -8.29
CA LEU A 337 -20.32 7.09 -6.98
C LEU A 337 -18.86 6.78 -6.70
N LYS A 338 -18.23 7.68 -5.96
CA LYS A 338 -16.91 7.41 -5.41
C LYS A 338 -17.06 6.29 -4.38
N THR A 339 -16.25 5.23 -4.49
CA THR A 339 -16.32 4.08 -3.57
C THR A 339 -16.15 4.53 -2.12
N ALA A 340 -16.87 3.89 -1.19
CA ALA A 340 -16.82 4.17 0.26
C ALA A 340 -15.40 4.16 0.87
N SER A 341 -14.42 3.49 0.25
CA SER A 341 -13.02 3.51 0.71
C SER A 341 -12.29 4.85 0.45
N SER A 342 -12.92 5.81 -0.22
CA SER A 342 -12.32 7.09 -0.64
C SER A 342 -13.07 8.32 -0.13
N GLU A 343 -14.04 8.13 0.77
CA GLU A 343 -14.69 9.19 1.55
C GLU A 343 -13.89 9.59 2.77
#